data_AF-A0A8C9CTZ7-F1
#
_entry.id   AF-A0A8C9CTZ7-F1
#
_cell.length_a   1.000
_cell.length_b   1.000
_cell.length_c   1.000
_cell.angle_alpha   90.00
_cell.angle_beta   90.00
_cell.angle_gamma   90.00
#
_symmetry.space_group_name_H-M   'P 1'
#
loop_
_entity.id
_entity.type
_entity.pdbx_description
1 polymer ?
#
loop_
_entity_poly.entity_id
_entity_poly.type
_entity_poly.pdbx_seq_one_letter_code
_entity_poly.pdbx_strand_id
1 'polypeptide(L)'
;MAASPVIPPPVTLSGVRTGFYEDEKNRLWMVVSLGFRPFHPIQNRIAASMTVTLWQVNRTCLQSQIPFSSTLTCLPMTWYRFSATFYRGSDSMFWQLVGHIQVSVWFLTVKAAVAGVSNGK
;
A
#
# COMPACT_ATOMS: atom_id res chain seq x y z
N MET A 1 11.43 31.17 -1.25
CA MET A 1 10.45 30.17 -0.78
C MET A 1 11.18 28.86 -0.64
N ALA A 2 11.39 28.38 0.59
CA ALA A 2 12.03 27.08 0.82
C ALA A 2 11.02 25.98 0.45
N ALA A 3 11.31 25.20 -0.58
CA ALA A 3 10.56 23.98 -0.83
C ALA A 3 10.78 23.05 0.38
N SER A 4 9.71 22.70 1.10
CA SER A 4 9.77 21.68 2.14
C SER A 4 10.42 20.43 1.55
N PRO A 5 11.38 19.79 2.24
CA PRO A 5 12.05 18.62 1.70
C PRO A 5 11.02 17.51 1.51
N VAL A 6 10.61 17.30 0.26
CA VAL A 6 9.72 16.21 -0.12
C VAL A 6 10.49 14.93 0.16
N ILE A 7 10.12 14.28 1.26
CA ILE A 7 10.68 12.99 1.61
C ILE A 7 10.43 12.04 0.43
N PRO A 8 11.44 11.30 -0.05
CA PRO A 8 11.21 10.32 -1.09
C PRO A 8 10.33 9.17 -0.55
N PRO A 9 9.44 8.62 -1.38
CA PRO A 9 8.64 7.47 -0.97
C PRO A 9 9.56 6.26 -0.68
N PRO A 10 9.17 5.37 0.25
CA PRO A 10 9.99 4.24 0.71
C PRO A 10 10.56 3.39 -0.42
N VAL A 11 11.74 2.82 -0.24
CA VAL A 11 12.26 1.81 -1.18
C VAL A 11 11.68 0.45 -0.83
N THR A 12 11.55 0.15 0.45
CA THR A 12 10.93 -1.08 0.94
C THR A 12 9.90 -0.78 2.00
N LEU A 13 8.92 -1.68 2.14
CA LEU A 13 7.96 -1.69 3.22
C LEU A 13 7.80 -3.14 3.67
N SER A 14 8.19 -3.43 4.89
CA SER A 14 8.15 -4.77 5.49
C SER A 14 7.12 -4.81 6.61
N GLY A 15 6.22 -5.79 6.56
CA GLY A 15 5.14 -5.94 7.53
C GLY A 15 5.69 -6.28 8.91
N VAL A 16 5.38 -5.44 9.89
CA VAL A 16 5.78 -5.64 11.30
C VAL A 16 4.64 -6.30 12.07
N ARG A 17 3.41 -5.85 11.81
CA ARG A 17 2.16 -6.43 12.31
C ARG A 17 1.05 -6.13 11.32
N THR A 18 -0.09 -6.80 11.43
CA THR A 18 -1.24 -6.53 10.56
C THR A 18 -1.57 -5.03 10.53
N GLY A 19 -1.62 -4.46 9.32
CA GLY A 19 -1.87 -3.03 9.12
C GLY A 19 -0.69 -2.11 9.38
N PHE A 20 0.51 -2.62 9.67
CA PHE A 20 1.72 -1.82 9.88
C PHE A 20 2.92 -2.35 9.13
N TYR A 21 3.67 -1.41 8.57
CA TYR A 21 4.85 -1.66 7.76
C TYR A 21 5.99 -0.76 8.20
N GLU A 22 7.21 -1.23 8.04
CA GLU A 22 8.42 -0.50 8.33
C GLU A 22 9.24 -0.36 7.07
N ASP A 23 9.80 0.82 6.86
CA ASP A 23 10.66 1.09 5.71
C ASP A 23 12.16 0.97 6.01
N GLU A 24 12.99 1.14 4.96
CA GLU A 24 14.45 1.05 5.05
C GLU A 24 15.09 2.08 6.00
N LYS A 25 14.34 3.10 6.42
CA LYS A 25 14.78 4.15 7.35
C LYS A 25 14.18 3.96 8.75
N ASN A 26 13.63 2.78 9.05
CA ASN A 26 12.96 2.45 10.30
C ASN A 26 11.75 3.35 10.61
N ARG A 27 11.12 3.93 9.58
CA ARG A 27 9.88 4.71 9.72
C ARG A 27 8.70 3.76 9.65
N LEU A 28 7.75 3.98 10.56
CA LEU A 28 6.55 3.16 10.66
C LEU A 28 5.45 3.75 9.79
N TRP A 29 4.79 2.88 9.03
CA TRP A 29 3.68 3.16 8.14
C TRP A 29 2.46 2.34 8.56
N MET A 30 1.32 2.98 8.72
CA MET A 30 0.07 2.36 9.13
C MET A 30 -0.93 2.40 7.99
N VAL A 31 -1.60 1.28 7.70
CA VAL A 31 -2.72 1.25 6.76
C VAL A 31 -3.90 1.96 7.40
N VAL A 32 -4.38 3.03 6.76
CA VAL A 32 -5.53 3.81 7.22
C VAL A 32 -6.77 3.62 6.37
N SER A 33 -6.61 3.18 5.12
CA SER A 33 -7.75 2.88 4.26
C SER A 33 -7.43 1.83 3.21
N LEU A 34 -8.46 1.05 2.89
CA LEU A 34 -8.45 0.02 1.89
C LEU A 34 -9.67 0.20 0.99
N GLY A 35 -9.43 0.57 -0.26
CA GLY A 35 -10.46 0.77 -1.27
C GLY A 35 -10.49 -0.38 -2.26
N PHE A 36 -11.63 -1.05 -2.41
CA PHE A 36 -11.87 -2.00 -3.49
C PHE A 36 -12.77 -1.35 -4.51
N ARG A 37 -12.34 -1.33 -5.77
CA ARG A 37 -13.18 -0.89 -6.88
C ARG A 37 -13.31 -2.03 -7.89
N PRO A 38 -14.52 -2.58 -8.09
CA PRO A 38 -14.75 -3.50 -9.18
C PRO A 38 -14.50 -2.75 -10.49
N PHE A 39 -13.68 -3.35 -11.34
CA PHE A 39 -13.46 -2.93 -12.71
C PHE A 39 -14.23 -3.90 -13.60
N HIS A 40 -15.10 -3.37 -14.46
CA HIS A 40 -15.71 -4.14 -15.54
C HIS A 40 -14.89 -3.88 -16.81
N PRO A 41 -13.90 -4.72 -17.15
CA PRO A 41 -13.34 -4.69 -18.49
C PRO A 41 -14.41 -5.19 -19.46
N ILE A 42 -14.38 -4.63 -20.67
CA ILE A 42 -15.28 -4.87 -21.81
C ILE A 42 -15.29 -6.36 -22.28
N GLN A 43 -14.56 -7.26 -21.60
CA GLN A 43 -14.33 -8.67 -21.97
C GLN A 43 -14.59 -9.67 -20.81
N ASN A 44 -15.71 -9.56 -20.08
CA ASN A 44 -16.21 -10.61 -19.16
C ASN A 44 -15.28 -11.08 -18.03
N ARG A 45 -14.17 -10.39 -17.72
CA ARG A 45 -13.33 -10.70 -16.55
C ARG A 45 -13.65 -9.75 -15.42
N ILE A 46 -14.16 -10.21 -14.28
CA ILE A 46 -14.22 -9.34 -13.09
C ILE A 46 -12.78 -9.10 -12.64
N ALA A 47 -12.27 -7.89 -12.87
CA ALA A 47 -10.99 -7.45 -12.34
C ALA A 47 -11.28 -6.53 -11.16
N ALA A 48 -10.77 -6.82 -9.97
CA ALA A 48 -10.86 -5.89 -8.84
C ALA A 48 -9.58 -5.05 -8.81
N SER A 49 -9.73 -3.73 -8.68
CA SER A 49 -8.62 -2.85 -8.34
C SER A 49 -8.64 -2.56 -6.84
N MET A 50 -7.48 -2.65 -6.22
CA MET A 50 -7.30 -2.48 -4.79
C MET A 50 -6.42 -1.26 -4.54
N THR A 51 -6.84 -0.35 -3.67
CA THR A 51 -6.09 0.85 -3.30
C THR A 51 -5.86 0.83 -1.80
N VAL A 52 -4.64 1.14 -1.40
CA VAL A 52 -4.15 1.14 -0.02
C VAL A 52 -3.61 2.53 0.27
N THR A 53 -4.03 3.09 1.39
CA THR A 53 -3.44 4.32 1.93
C THR A 53 -2.69 4.00 3.20
N LEU A 54 -1.43 4.40 3.24
CA LEU A 54 -0.47 4.23 4.33
C LEU A 54 -0.13 5.59 4.92
N TRP A 55 -0.15 5.75 6.23
CA TRP A 55 0.29 6.95 6.92
C TRP A 55 1.60 6.67 7.64
N GLN A 56 2.61 7.52 7.49
CA GLN A 56 3.78 7.43 8.35
C GLN A 56 3.39 7.96 9.73
N VAL A 57 3.59 7.12 10.74
CA VAL A 57 3.18 7.33 12.13
C VAL A 57 4.36 7.13 13.08
N ASN A 58 4.20 7.54 14.34
CA ASN A 58 5.17 7.25 15.38
C ASN A 58 5.09 5.77 15.80
N ARG A 59 6.21 5.17 16.19
CA ARG A 59 6.29 3.81 16.73
C ARG A 59 5.40 3.58 17.96
N THR A 60 5.05 4.62 18.73
CA THR A 60 4.08 4.49 19.83
C THR A 60 2.73 3.95 19.37
N CYS A 61 2.36 4.15 18.10
CA CYS A 61 1.14 3.57 17.52
C CYS A 61 1.16 2.02 17.52
N LEU A 62 2.33 1.36 17.55
CA LEU A 62 2.45 -0.09 17.67
C LEU A 62 1.92 -0.63 19.01
N GLN A 63 1.86 0.18 20.05
CA GLN A 63 1.31 -0.25 21.34
C GLN A 63 -0.21 -0.05 21.41
N SER A 64 -0.77 0.76 20.51
CA SER A 64 -2.22 0.93 20.42
C SER A 64 -2.86 -0.34 19.84
N GLN A 65 -3.87 -0.84 20.55
CA GLN A 65 -4.76 -1.91 20.09
C GLN A 65 -5.77 -1.32 19.11
N ILE A 66 -5.32 -1.09 17.88
CA ILE A 66 -6.19 -0.63 16.82
C ILE A 66 -6.89 -1.87 16.24
N PRO A 67 -8.23 -1.95 16.25
CA PRO A 67 -8.94 -3.06 15.66
C PRO A 67 -8.73 -3.04 14.14
N PHE A 68 -8.08 -4.07 13.63
CA PHE A 68 -7.80 -4.24 12.21
C PHE A 68 -8.88 -5.08 11.55
N SER A 69 -9.35 -4.64 10.39
CA SER A 69 -10.25 -5.44 9.56
C SER A 69 -9.54 -6.69 9.04
N SER A 70 -10.26 -7.82 8.97
CA SER A 70 -9.79 -9.05 8.33
C SER A 70 -9.39 -8.85 6.88
N THR A 71 -9.90 -7.81 6.21
CA THR A 71 -9.53 -7.44 4.84
C THR A 71 -8.06 -7.02 4.70
N LEU A 72 -7.34 -6.72 5.77
CA LEU A 72 -5.91 -6.41 5.68
C LEU A 72 -5.04 -7.65 5.43
N THR A 73 -5.60 -8.85 5.60
CA THR A 73 -4.91 -10.12 5.30
C THR A 73 -4.64 -10.33 3.80
N CYS A 74 -5.31 -9.59 2.91
CA CYS A 74 -5.03 -9.65 1.48
C CYS A 74 -3.88 -8.72 1.04
N LEU A 75 -3.26 -7.99 1.97
CA LEU A 75 -2.07 -7.20 1.67
C LEU A 75 -0.82 -8.07 1.68
N PRO A 76 0.14 -7.81 0.79
CA PRO A 76 1.42 -8.48 0.87
C PRO A 76 2.15 -8.11 2.17
N MET A 77 2.95 -9.05 2.64
CA MET A 77 3.79 -8.85 3.81
C MET A 77 4.93 -7.87 3.52
N THR A 78 5.40 -7.83 2.27
CA THR A 78 6.48 -6.92 1.87
C THR A 78 6.17 -6.26 0.54
N TRP A 79 6.46 -4.97 0.42
CA TRP A 79 6.60 -4.27 -0.85
C TRP A 79 8.05 -3.85 -1.06
N TYR A 80 8.53 -3.99 -2.29
CA TYR A 80 9.79 -3.41 -2.72
C TYR A 80 9.56 -2.56 -3.96
N ARG A 81 10.26 -1.43 -4.02
CA ARG A 81 10.14 -0.50 -5.13
C ARG A 81 10.78 -1.10 -6.37
N PHE A 82 9.96 -1.37 -7.37
CA PHE A 82 10.39 -1.92 -8.64
C PHE A 82 10.82 -0.81 -9.62
N SER A 83 10.14 0.33 -9.59
CA SER A 83 10.47 1.50 -10.39
C SER A 83 10.05 2.80 -9.70
N ALA A 84 10.23 3.95 -10.38
CA ALA A 84 9.84 5.25 -9.84
C ALA A 84 8.36 5.31 -9.40
N THR A 85 7.48 4.58 -10.08
CA THR A 85 6.03 4.63 -9.89
C THR A 85 5.41 3.29 -9.50
N PHE A 86 6.19 2.22 -9.36
CA PHE A 86 5.68 0.90 -9.04
C PHE A 86 6.44 0.23 -7.91
N TYR A 87 5.69 -0.45 -7.06
CA TYR A 87 6.15 -1.44 -6.10
C TYR A 87 5.74 -2.82 -6.58
N ARG A 88 6.47 -3.83 -6.13
CA ARG A 88 6.11 -5.23 -6.28
C ARG A 88 5.95 -5.81 -4.88
N GLY A 89 4.82 -6.49 -4.68
CA GLY A 89 4.52 -7.14 -3.41
C GLY A 89 5.08 -8.56 -3.34
N SER A 90 5.17 -9.10 -2.14
CA SER A 90 5.45 -10.53 -1.89
C SER A 90 4.33 -11.44 -2.44
N ASP A 91 3.15 -10.88 -2.69
CA ASP A 91 2.02 -11.50 -3.39
C ASP A 91 2.23 -11.59 -4.92
N SER A 92 3.40 -11.20 -5.41
CA SER A 92 3.74 -11.08 -6.84
C SER A 92 2.93 -10.04 -7.61
N MET A 93 2.10 -9.23 -6.95
CA MET A 93 1.31 -8.18 -7.59
C MET A 93 2.11 -6.89 -7.75
N PHE A 94 1.78 -6.13 -8.80
CA PHE A 94 2.32 -4.79 -9.00
C PHE A 94 1.39 -3.74 -8.40
N TRP A 95 1.99 -2.84 -7.64
CA TRP A 95 1.34 -1.77 -6.91
C TRP A 95 1.84 -0.42 -7.42
N GLN A 96 1.00 0.31 -8.14
CA GLN A 96 1.30 1.65 -8.61
C GLN A 96 1.26 2.66 -7.46
N LEU A 97 2.28 3.48 -7.34
CA LEU A 97 2.30 4.66 -6.48
C LEU A 97 1.37 5.72 -7.09
N VAL A 98 0.25 6.01 -6.42
CA VAL A 98 -0.76 6.97 -6.89
C VAL A 98 -0.50 8.37 -6.34
N GLY A 99 0.02 8.46 -5.12
CA GLY A 99 0.33 9.74 -4.49
C GLY A 99 1.24 9.60 -3.28
N HIS A 100 2.11 10.60 -3.10
CA HIS A 100 2.97 10.73 -1.94
C HIS A 100 2.98 12.20 -1.52
N ILE A 101 2.27 12.53 -0.44
CA ILE A 101 2.08 13.92 -0.02
C ILE A 101 2.36 14.09 1.48
N GLN A 102 2.90 15.25 1.82
CA GLN A 102 3.24 15.65 3.18
C GLN A 102 2.20 16.69 3.65
N VAL A 103 1.39 16.36 4.66
CA VAL A 103 0.32 17.25 5.16
C VAL A 103 0.26 17.23 6.68
N SER A 104 1.18 17.87 7.39
CA SER A 104 1.24 17.96 8.89
C SER A 104 1.27 16.62 9.66
N VAL A 105 0.97 15.52 8.99
CA VAL A 105 0.92 14.10 9.30
C VAL A 105 1.17 13.42 7.93
N TRP A 106 2.05 12.44 7.88
CA TRP A 106 2.67 11.98 6.64
C TRP A 106 1.85 10.86 5.98
N PHE A 107 1.63 10.85 4.65
CA PHE A 107 0.96 9.72 3.99
C PHE A 107 1.35 9.37 2.54
N LEU A 108 1.17 8.10 2.20
CA LEU A 108 1.53 7.38 0.98
C LEU A 108 0.31 6.60 0.48
N THR A 109 -0.05 6.71 -0.81
CA THR A 109 -1.17 5.95 -1.41
C THR A 109 -0.68 5.08 -2.57
N VAL A 110 -0.96 3.78 -2.52
CA VAL A 110 -0.58 2.77 -3.50
C VAL A 110 -1.81 2.01 -4.03
N LYS A 111 -1.81 1.58 -5.29
CA LYS A 111 -2.93 0.90 -5.95
C LYS A 111 -2.44 -0.32 -6.73
N ALA A 112 -3.01 -1.50 -6.49
CA ALA A 112 -2.81 -2.69 -7.31
C ALA A 112 -3.96 -2.93 -8.30
N ALA A 113 -3.61 -3.57 -9.42
CA ALA A 113 -4.55 -4.19 -10.34
C ALA A 113 -4.40 -5.71 -10.25
N VAL A 114 -5.48 -6.41 -9.89
CA VAL A 114 -5.49 -7.88 -9.81
C VAL A 114 -5.98 -8.44 -11.14
N ALA A 115 -5.13 -9.19 -11.84
CA ALA A 115 -5.53 -9.91 -13.05
C ALA A 115 -6.25 -11.21 -12.68
N GLY A 116 -7.52 -11.35 -13.07
CA GLY A 116 -8.34 -12.52 -12.77
C GLY A 116 -7.87 -13.79 -13.50
N VAL A 117 -7.90 -14.91 -12.76
CA VAL A 117 -7.61 -16.29 -13.21
C VAL A 117 -8.56 -16.71 -14.32
N SER A 118 -7.98 -17.31 -15.36
CA SER A 118 -8.68 -17.94 -16.48
C SER A 118 -9.08 -19.36 -16.09
N ASN A 119 -10.37 -19.63 -15.86
CA ASN A 119 -10.90 -21.00 -15.97
C ASN A 119 -11.21 -21.27 -17.44
N GLY A 120 -10.31 -22.00 -18.10
CA GLY A 120 -10.57 -22.61 -19.40
C GLY A 120 -11.61 -23.72 -19.24
N LYS A 121 -12.67 -23.63 -20.04
CA LYS A 121 -13.66 -24.67 -20.24
C LYS A 121 -13.25 -25.52 -21.41
#